data_AF-A0A426SLL4-F1
#
_entry.id   AF-A0A426SLL4-F1
#
_cell.length_a   1.000
_cell.length_b   1.000
_cell.length_c   1.000
_cell.angle_alpha   90.00
_cell.angle_beta   90.00
_cell.angle_gamma   90.00
#
_symmetry.space_group_name_H-M   'P 1'
#
loop_
_entity.id
_entity.type
_entity.pdbx_description
1 polymer ?
#
loop_
_entity_poly.entity_id
_entity_poly.type
_entity_poly.pdbx_seq_one_letter_code
_entity_poly.pdbx_strand_id
1 'polypeptide(L)'
;MSEKNPRPDHGVRTDDAERPGTGPDEASGSGTGPSESGSWSSKPEVDGKRAAVPSLGLRGTLLFLWRQLTSMQTALVLLMLLAVAAIPGSLYPQRSVNPALTEQFLEENGRWGEVLDALGFFEVFSSPWFSAIYLLLFISLIGCIVPRVGVHLRQLRAKPPRTPSRLTRFTGYTRLELPGAQADSLIETAHRSLRRSRYRAEVREEKAGRSVSAERGLLRETGNLLFHIALVGVLVCNAGGTLTSYRGQVTVVEGGGFANSLTQYDSFESGAWFDENDMPDFRFTLEDFRATYVQPGEAGRVGEPRSFEADVQVTTPGQEQESRTLQVNKPLHVPGASMYLLGNGYAPEITVTDPEGTVVAEGPLITVPMGDINYTSQVVLKAPDAQPEQTAVVGFFLPTGTIDEQGPRSLYPDALDPQLALTVYQGDLGLDSGVPQNAYEVDLTTLTQVPGEDGDPVLIRLYPGQEYSLADGTTVSFDGLKRFAAFDIVHNPFERWILISALVAVGGLILSLFVPRRRLWVRVREQGGTTVLEVAGLARSDDPALADDVKALASRLSEVHDGQRLPDAAPSGHPEADASGGPREGSAQ
;
A
#
# COMPACT_ATOMS: atom_id res chain seq x y z
N MET A 1 -28.59 44.76 35.24
CA MET A 1 -28.78 45.28 33.88
C MET A 1 -29.28 44.11 33.04
N SER A 2 -30.58 43.85 32.96
CA SER A 2 -31.62 44.53 32.14
C SER A 2 -31.38 44.45 30.65
N GLU A 3 -32.16 43.60 29.98
CA GLU A 3 -33.00 43.79 28.76
C GLU A 3 -33.30 42.36 28.21
N LYS A 4 -34.51 41.76 28.27
CA LYS A 4 -35.90 42.16 27.92
C LYS A 4 -35.95 42.71 26.48
N ASN A 5 -36.74 42.24 25.52
CA ASN A 5 -38.06 41.57 25.50
C ASN A 5 -38.37 41.11 24.02
N PRO A 6 -39.52 40.48 23.68
CA PRO A 6 -39.66 39.45 22.63
C PRO A 6 -40.82 39.82 21.65
N ARG A 7 -41.45 38.82 20.99
CA ARG A 7 -42.90 38.65 20.66
C ARG A 7 -43.09 37.86 19.34
N PRO A 8 -44.31 37.35 19.01
CA PRO A 8 -45.30 36.72 19.87
C PRO A 8 -45.94 35.45 19.27
N ASP A 9 -46.74 34.84 20.13
CA ASP A 9 -47.65 33.70 20.03
C ASP A 9 -48.96 34.01 19.25
N HIS A 10 -49.62 32.97 18.75
CA HIS A 10 -51.06 32.97 18.41
C HIS A 10 -51.66 31.60 18.78
N GLY A 11 -52.53 31.62 19.81
CA GLY A 11 -53.41 30.52 20.25
C GLY A 11 -54.45 30.11 19.20
N VAL A 12 -55.27 29.06 19.40
CA VAL A 12 -56.35 28.88 20.41
C VAL A 12 -56.75 27.37 20.33
N ARG A 13 -56.75 26.58 21.42
CA ARG A 13 -57.87 26.23 22.37
C ARG A 13 -59.05 25.49 21.70
N THR A 14 -59.63 24.37 22.15
CA THR A 14 -60.20 23.96 23.47
C THR A 14 -60.53 22.44 23.44
N ASP A 15 -60.17 21.65 24.48
CA ASP A 15 -61.02 21.11 25.59
C ASP A 15 -61.57 19.68 25.29
N ASP A 16 -61.07 18.63 25.95
CA ASP A 16 -61.54 18.01 27.23
C ASP A 16 -62.84 17.20 27.05
N ALA A 17 -62.82 15.86 27.12
CA ALA A 17 -63.00 14.97 28.28
C ALA A 17 -64.17 14.02 27.88
N GLU A 18 -64.15 12.70 28.06
CA GLU A 18 -64.33 11.95 29.29
C GLU A 18 -64.15 10.44 28.99
N ARG A 19 -63.53 9.74 29.94
CA ARG A 19 -63.56 8.27 30.14
C ARG A 19 -64.75 7.95 31.08
N PRO A 20 -65.00 6.69 31.53
CA PRO A 20 -64.80 5.35 30.96
C PRO A 20 -66.05 4.43 31.20
N GLY A 21 -65.98 3.14 30.86
CA GLY A 21 -66.66 2.11 31.66
C GLY A 21 -67.05 0.80 30.97
N THR A 22 -66.36 -0.29 31.37
CA THR A 22 -66.87 -1.65 31.74
C THR A 22 -67.86 -2.35 30.79
N GLY A 23 -67.54 -3.42 30.05
CA GLY A 23 -67.33 -4.83 30.48
C GLY A 23 -68.68 -5.59 30.64
N PRO A 24 -68.79 -6.94 30.60
CA PRO A 24 -67.96 -8.00 29.99
C PRO A 24 -68.79 -9.11 29.23
N ASP A 25 -68.06 -10.08 28.67
CA ASP A 25 -68.31 -11.53 28.46
C ASP A 25 -69.57 -12.16 27.79
N GLU A 26 -69.22 -13.05 26.84
CA GLU A 26 -69.77 -14.39 26.49
C GLU A 26 -71.29 -14.68 26.53
N ALA A 27 -71.82 -15.10 25.38
CA ALA A 27 -72.64 -16.32 25.28
C ALA A 27 -72.83 -16.79 23.82
N SER A 28 -72.64 -18.09 23.65
CA SER A 28 -72.88 -18.95 22.49
C SER A 28 -74.33 -19.00 22.00
N GLY A 29 -74.54 -19.28 20.70
CA GLY A 29 -75.85 -19.72 20.20
C GLY A 29 -75.99 -19.88 18.67
N SER A 30 -75.71 -21.09 18.18
CA SER A 30 -76.39 -21.86 17.11
C SER A 30 -77.18 -21.18 15.95
N GLY A 31 -76.99 -21.71 14.74
CA GLY A 31 -78.14 -22.07 13.87
C GLY A 31 -78.21 -21.49 12.45
N THR A 32 -77.66 -22.24 11.50
CA THR A 32 -78.12 -22.52 10.12
C THR A 32 -79.20 -21.65 9.44
N GLY A 33 -78.90 -21.15 8.24
CA GLY A 33 -79.87 -20.77 7.20
C GLY A 33 -79.22 -20.01 6.03
N PRO A 34 -79.36 -20.45 4.76
CA PRO A 34 -78.59 -19.92 3.64
C PRO A 34 -79.27 -18.71 2.99
N SER A 35 -78.50 -17.69 2.62
CA SER A 35 -78.93 -16.72 1.61
C SER A 35 -77.80 -16.46 0.63
N GLU A 36 -78.05 -16.92 -0.59
CA GLU A 36 -77.27 -16.60 -1.77
C GLU A 36 -77.29 -15.08 -1.99
N SER A 37 -76.11 -14.48 -2.14
CA SER A 37 -75.96 -13.24 -2.89
C SER A 37 -74.76 -13.39 -3.82
N GLY A 38 -75.06 -13.28 -5.11
CA GLY A 38 -74.09 -13.44 -6.19
C GLY A 38 -73.02 -12.36 -6.13
N SER A 39 -71.76 -12.80 -6.12
CA SER A 39 -70.60 -11.98 -6.41
C SER A 39 -69.97 -12.50 -7.71
N TRP A 40 -70.10 -11.71 -8.75
CA TRP A 40 -69.35 -11.86 -9.99
C TRP A 40 -67.87 -11.63 -9.70
N SER A 41 -67.11 -12.72 -9.49
CA SER A 41 -65.65 -12.70 -9.43
C SER A 41 -65.08 -13.45 -10.62
N SER A 42 -64.70 -12.71 -11.66
CA SER A 42 -63.91 -13.21 -12.80
C SER A 42 -62.42 -13.22 -12.46
N LYS A 43 -62.02 -13.96 -11.43
CA LYS A 43 -60.61 -14.30 -11.18
C LYS A 43 -60.45 -15.81 -11.28
N PRO A 44 -59.58 -16.33 -12.18
CA PRO A 44 -59.24 -17.74 -12.13
C PRO A 44 -58.62 -18.02 -10.77
N GLU A 45 -59.16 -19.04 -10.10
CA GLU A 45 -58.63 -19.57 -8.85
C GLU A 45 -57.21 -20.08 -9.15
N VAL A 46 -56.20 -19.29 -8.78
CA VAL A 46 -54.81 -19.69 -8.91
C VAL A 46 -54.57 -20.74 -7.86
N ASP A 47 -54.57 -21.99 -8.31
CA ASP A 47 -54.21 -23.18 -7.54
C ASP A 47 -52.97 -22.88 -6.71
N GLY A 48 -53.16 -22.87 -5.38
CA GLY A 48 -52.20 -22.42 -4.37
C GLY A 48 -51.05 -23.40 -4.16
N LYS A 49 -50.39 -23.85 -5.23
CA LYS A 49 -49.06 -24.44 -5.13
C LYS A 49 -48.09 -23.29 -4.86
N ARG A 50 -47.91 -22.96 -3.58
CA ARG A 50 -46.72 -22.22 -3.11
C ARG A 50 -45.52 -22.86 -3.81
N ALA A 51 -44.83 -22.06 -4.64
CA ALA A 51 -43.62 -22.50 -5.30
C ALA A 51 -42.71 -23.08 -4.22
N ALA A 52 -42.45 -24.38 -4.27
CA ALA A 52 -41.57 -25.05 -3.32
C ALA A 52 -40.18 -24.44 -3.52
N VAL A 53 -39.80 -23.54 -2.61
CA VAL A 53 -38.45 -23.00 -2.57
C VAL A 53 -37.55 -24.19 -2.33
N PRO A 54 -36.59 -24.50 -3.23
CA PRO A 54 -35.78 -25.69 -3.07
C PRO A 54 -35.04 -25.61 -1.73
N SER A 55 -35.21 -26.62 -0.88
CA SER A 55 -34.43 -26.73 0.34
C SER A 55 -32.98 -26.98 -0.05
N LEU A 56 -32.16 -25.94 0.08
CA LEU A 56 -30.73 -26.04 -0.14
C LEU A 56 -30.15 -26.89 1.00
N GLY A 57 -29.83 -28.16 0.73
CA GLY A 57 -28.96 -28.92 1.62
C GLY A 57 -27.59 -28.24 1.74
N LEU A 58 -26.73 -28.68 2.66
CA LEU A 58 -25.41 -28.04 2.93
C LEU A 58 -24.60 -27.75 1.66
N ARG A 59 -24.55 -28.70 0.71
CA ARG A 59 -23.87 -28.51 -0.59
C ARG A 59 -24.54 -27.42 -1.44
N GLY A 60 -25.87 -27.38 -1.46
CA GLY A 60 -26.63 -26.35 -2.17
C GLY A 60 -26.37 -24.96 -1.59
N THR A 61 -26.32 -24.85 -0.26
CA THR A 61 -26.03 -23.60 0.44
C THR A 61 -24.60 -23.11 0.16
N LEU A 62 -23.60 -23.99 0.21
CA LEU A 62 -22.22 -23.65 -0.12
C LEU A 62 -22.06 -23.19 -1.58
N LEU A 63 -22.71 -23.88 -2.52
CA LEU A 63 -22.70 -23.49 -3.94
C LEU A 63 -23.41 -22.16 -4.18
N PHE A 64 -24.52 -21.92 -3.47
CA PHE A 64 -25.24 -20.65 -3.52
C PHE A 64 -24.36 -19.51 -3.00
N LEU A 65 -23.74 -19.67 -1.82
CA LEU A 65 -22.83 -18.69 -1.23
C LEU A 65 -21.63 -18.42 -2.14
N TRP A 66 -21.02 -19.46 -2.70
CA TRP A 66 -19.93 -19.32 -3.67
C TRP A 66 -20.37 -18.54 -4.91
N ARG A 67 -21.53 -18.87 -5.50
CA ARG A 67 -22.07 -18.16 -6.66
C ARG A 67 -22.35 -16.69 -6.35
N GLN A 68 -22.82 -16.39 -5.14
CA GLN A 68 -23.05 -15.02 -4.70
C GLN A 68 -21.72 -14.26 -4.54
N LEU A 69 -20.76 -14.86 -3.85
CA LEU A 69 -19.44 -14.28 -3.59
C LEU A 69 -18.66 -14.03 -4.89
N THR A 70 -18.73 -14.94 -5.85
CA THR A 70 -18.08 -14.84 -7.17
C THR A 70 -18.85 -13.98 -8.19
N SER A 71 -19.90 -13.27 -7.77
CA SER A 71 -20.63 -12.35 -8.64
C SER A 71 -19.96 -10.98 -8.74
N MET A 72 -19.96 -10.38 -9.92
CA MET A 72 -19.42 -9.02 -10.14
C MET A 72 -20.13 -7.97 -9.28
N GLN A 73 -21.44 -8.13 -9.07
CA GLN A 73 -22.22 -7.22 -8.24
C GLN A 73 -21.77 -7.26 -6.78
N THR A 74 -21.53 -8.46 -6.22
CA THR A 74 -21.01 -8.60 -4.87
C THR A 74 -19.61 -7.99 -4.76
N ALA A 75 -18.74 -8.15 -5.75
CA ALA A 75 -17.43 -7.50 -5.75
C ALA A 75 -17.53 -5.97 -5.65
N LEU A 76 -18.45 -5.34 -6.40
CA LEU A 76 -18.68 -3.89 -6.32
C LEU A 76 -19.23 -3.44 -4.95
N VAL A 77 -20.13 -4.23 -4.37
CA VAL A 77 -20.66 -3.96 -3.02
C VAL A 77 -19.55 -4.10 -1.98
N LEU A 78 -18.72 -5.14 -2.05
CA LEU A 78 -17.58 -5.35 -1.15
C LEU A 78 -16.55 -4.23 -1.28
N LEU A 79 -16.31 -3.73 -2.49
CA LEU A 79 -15.44 -2.57 -2.72
C LEU A 79 -16.02 -1.31 -2.06
N MET A 80 -17.33 -1.05 -2.21
CA MET A 80 -18.01 0.06 -1.53
C MET A 80 -17.94 -0.09 0.00
N LEU A 81 -18.20 -1.30 0.49
CA LEU A 81 -18.15 -1.62 1.92
C LEU A 81 -16.74 -1.40 2.47
N LEU A 82 -15.70 -1.82 1.75
CA LEU A 82 -14.30 -1.59 2.11
C LEU A 82 -13.99 -0.08 2.20
N ALA A 83 -14.48 0.72 1.25
CA ALA A 83 -14.31 2.17 1.27
C ALA A 83 -14.97 2.81 2.50
N VAL A 84 -16.19 2.40 2.85
CA VAL A 84 -16.88 2.87 4.07
C VAL A 84 -16.16 2.40 5.33
N ALA A 85 -15.70 1.15 5.35
CA ALA A 85 -14.94 0.53 6.43
C ALA A 85 -13.59 1.21 6.70
N ALA A 86 -13.00 1.88 5.71
CA ALA A 86 -11.74 2.62 5.87
C ALA A 86 -11.94 4.02 6.49
N ILE A 87 -13.15 4.59 6.48
CA ILE A 87 -13.43 5.94 7.00
C ILE A 87 -13.00 6.10 8.46
N PRO A 88 -13.35 5.18 9.40
CA PRO A 88 -12.97 5.34 10.79
C PRO A 88 -11.44 5.38 11.00
N GLY A 89 -10.68 4.65 10.18
CA GLY A 89 -9.21 4.64 10.25
C GLY A 89 -8.57 6.00 9.97
N SER A 90 -9.31 6.91 9.33
CA SER A 90 -8.89 8.30 9.08
C SER A 90 -9.44 9.31 10.10
N LEU A 91 -10.44 8.92 10.89
CA LEU A 91 -11.11 9.79 11.86
C LEU A 91 -10.54 9.62 13.28
N TYR A 92 -10.14 8.41 13.64
CA TYR A 92 -9.60 8.09 14.96
C TYR A 92 -8.08 7.90 14.91
N PRO A 93 -7.34 8.24 15.99
CA PRO A 93 -5.92 7.96 16.06
C PRO A 93 -5.68 6.46 15.83
N GLN A 94 -4.67 6.11 15.05
CA GLN A 94 -4.33 4.71 14.79
C GLN A 94 -3.08 4.35 15.61
N ARG A 95 -3.15 3.26 16.38
CA ARG A 95 -2.07 2.84 17.29
C ARG A 95 -0.76 2.59 16.55
N SER A 96 -0.83 2.08 15.32
CA SER A 96 0.33 1.87 14.44
C SER A 96 0.99 3.15 13.91
N VAL A 97 0.33 4.31 14.03
CA VAL A 97 0.84 5.61 13.54
C VAL A 97 1.29 6.49 14.71
N ASN A 98 0.49 6.58 15.77
CA ASN A 98 0.83 7.33 16.97
C ASN A 98 0.25 6.64 18.21
N PRO A 99 1.04 5.76 18.86
CA PRO A 99 0.63 5.06 20.08
C PRO A 99 0.27 6.03 21.21
N ALA A 100 1.07 7.09 21.41
CA ALA A 100 0.89 8.05 22.49
C ALA A 100 -0.44 8.82 22.37
N LEU A 101 -0.78 9.27 21.17
CA LEU A 101 -2.06 9.96 20.92
C LEU A 101 -3.26 9.01 21.10
N THR A 102 -3.08 7.73 20.79
CA THR A 102 -4.11 6.69 21.01
C THR A 102 -4.33 6.48 22.50
N GLU A 103 -3.26 6.33 23.29
CA GLU A 103 -3.35 6.17 24.74
C GLU A 103 -3.99 7.38 25.41
N GLN A 104 -3.56 8.58 25.03
CA GLN A 104 -4.18 9.83 25.48
C GLN A 104 -5.69 9.85 25.18
N PHE A 105 -6.11 9.45 23.98
CA PHE A 105 -7.52 9.39 23.63
C PHE A 105 -8.29 8.42 24.54
N LEU A 106 -7.71 7.25 24.85
CA LEU A 106 -8.34 6.26 25.72
C LEU A 106 -8.50 6.79 27.14
N GLU A 107 -7.47 7.43 27.68
CA GLU A 107 -7.50 8.07 29.00
C GLU A 107 -8.57 9.19 29.08
N GLU A 108 -8.65 10.04 28.05
CA GLU A 108 -9.58 11.17 28.00
C GLU A 108 -11.05 10.74 27.81
N ASN A 109 -11.31 9.59 27.18
CA ASN A 109 -12.67 9.17 26.79
C ASN A 109 -13.20 7.97 27.61
N GLY A 110 -12.41 7.40 28.52
CA GLY A 110 -12.79 6.34 29.45
C GLY A 110 -13.55 5.19 28.75
N ARG A 111 -14.76 4.88 29.24
CA ARG A 111 -15.57 3.74 28.78
C ARG A 111 -15.93 3.77 27.28
N TRP A 112 -16.09 4.93 26.66
CA TRP A 112 -16.32 4.99 25.21
C TRP A 112 -15.05 4.67 24.42
N GLY A 113 -13.89 5.08 24.94
CA GLY A 113 -12.59 4.68 24.41
C GLY A 113 -12.43 3.17 24.44
N GLU A 114 -12.69 2.53 25.59
CA GLU A 114 -12.63 1.07 25.74
C GLU A 114 -13.54 0.30 24.76
N VAL A 115 -14.77 0.78 24.54
CA VAL A 115 -15.69 0.15 23.58
C VAL A 115 -15.19 0.28 22.15
N LEU A 116 -14.69 1.45 21.77
CA LEU A 116 -14.12 1.68 20.44
C LEU A 116 -12.86 0.84 20.22
N ASP A 117 -12.03 0.68 21.25
CA ASP A 117 -10.83 -0.15 21.21
C ASP A 117 -11.17 -1.64 21.08
N ALA A 118 -12.13 -2.13 21.86
CA ALA A 118 -12.63 -3.51 21.75
C ALA A 118 -13.25 -3.81 20.36
N LEU A 119 -13.84 -2.81 19.71
CA LEU A 119 -14.35 -2.92 18.35
C LEU A 119 -13.26 -2.75 17.27
N GLY A 120 -12.03 -2.37 17.64
CA GLY A 120 -10.88 -2.22 16.75
C GLY A 120 -10.81 -0.89 16.00
N PHE A 121 -11.40 0.20 16.51
CA PHE A 121 -11.39 1.51 15.84
C PHE A 121 -10.02 2.23 15.87
N PHE A 122 -9.13 1.88 16.79
CA PHE A 122 -7.74 2.38 16.83
C PHE A 122 -6.76 1.50 16.03
N GLU A 123 -7.26 0.40 15.47
CA GLU A 123 -6.50 -0.58 14.70
C GLU A 123 -7.35 -1.11 13.52
N VAL A 124 -7.98 -0.18 12.78
CA VAL A 124 -9.00 -0.52 11.78
C VAL A 124 -8.48 -1.49 10.74
N PHE A 125 -7.24 -1.30 10.27
CA PHE A 125 -6.66 -2.07 9.18
C PHE A 125 -6.26 -3.51 9.56
N SER A 126 -6.04 -3.79 10.85
CA SER A 126 -5.80 -5.13 11.38
C SER A 126 -7.04 -5.75 12.03
N SER A 127 -8.14 -4.99 12.17
CA SER A 127 -9.36 -5.47 12.81
C SER A 127 -9.98 -6.69 12.10
N PRO A 128 -10.65 -7.61 12.83
CA PRO A 128 -11.27 -8.79 12.24
C PRO A 128 -12.36 -8.48 11.19
N TRP A 129 -13.14 -7.42 11.41
CA TRP A 129 -14.22 -7.05 10.50
C TRP A 129 -13.69 -6.42 9.20
N PHE A 130 -12.67 -5.57 9.26
CA PHE A 130 -12.01 -5.03 8.06
C PHE A 130 -11.35 -6.16 7.26
N SER A 131 -10.62 -7.04 7.96
CA SER A 131 -9.97 -8.22 7.38
C SER A 131 -10.97 -9.17 6.72
N ALA A 132 -12.16 -9.36 7.30
CA ALA A 132 -13.21 -10.19 6.69
C ALA A 132 -13.71 -9.61 5.36
N ILE A 133 -13.91 -8.28 5.28
CA ILE A 133 -14.32 -7.60 4.04
C ILE A 133 -13.23 -7.76 2.98
N TYR A 134 -11.98 -7.49 3.35
CA TYR A 134 -10.82 -7.63 2.49
C TYR A 134 -10.68 -9.07 1.95
N LEU A 135 -10.80 -10.08 2.83
CA LEU A 135 -10.70 -11.48 2.44
C LEU A 135 -11.84 -11.91 1.52
N LEU A 136 -13.08 -11.47 1.79
CA LEU A 136 -14.22 -11.73 0.91
C LEU A 136 -14.01 -11.08 -0.46
N LEU A 137 -13.49 -9.86 -0.51
CA LEU A 137 -13.18 -9.17 -1.76
C LEU A 137 -12.10 -9.93 -2.55
N PHE A 138 -11.06 -10.42 -1.87
CA PHE A 138 -10.00 -11.22 -2.47
C PHE A 138 -10.52 -12.54 -3.06
N ILE A 139 -11.32 -13.28 -2.29
CA ILE A 139 -11.95 -14.52 -2.77
C ILE A 139 -12.90 -14.24 -3.94
N SER A 140 -13.68 -13.16 -3.86
CA SER A 140 -14.57 -12.71 -4.94
C SER A 140 -13.80 -12.42 -6.22
N LEU A 141 -12.68 -11.70 -6.11
CA LEU A 141 -11.80 -11.37 -7.22
C LEU A 141 -11.28 -12.63 -7.91
N ILE A 142 -10.71 -13.58 -7.15
CA ILE A 142 -10.23 -14.87 -7.68
C ILE A 142 -11.38 -15.64 -8.34
N GLY A 143 -12.51 -15.73 -7.66
CA GLY A 143 -13.71 -16.41 -8.14
C GLY A 143 -14.29 -15.83 -9.43
N CYS A 144 -14.15 -14.51 -9.64
CA CYS A 144 -14.50 -13.85 -10.90
C CYS A 144 -13.49 -14.12 -12.03
N ILE A 145 -12.20 -14.22 -11.70
CA ILE A 145 -11.12 -14.39 -12.68
C ILE A 145 -11.12 -15.81 -13.27
N VAL A 146 -11.16 -16.85 -12.44
CA VAL A 146 -11.03 -18.26 -12.87
C VAL A 146 -11.97 -18.63 -14.04
N PRO A 147 -13.30 -18.42 -13.96
CA PRO A 147 -14.20 -18.75 -15.07
C PRO A 147 -13.95 -17.86 -16.29
N ARG A 148 -13.53 -16.61 -16.08
CA ARG A 148 -13.25 -15.64 -17.14
C ARG A 148 -12.03 -16.04 -17.97
N VAL A 149 -10.98 -16.57 -17.34
CA VAL A 149 -9.82 -17.15 -18.03
C VAL A 149 -10.28 -18.25 -18.99
N GLY A 150 -11.11 -19.19 -18.51
CA GLY A 150 -11.61 -20.29 -19.34
C GLY A 150 -12.50 -19.85 -20.50
N VAL A 151 -13.30 -18.79 -20.34
CA VAL A 151 -14.08 -18.20 -21.44
C VAL A 151 -13.14 -17.51 -22.45
N HIS A 152 -12.17 -16.74 -21.99
CA HIS A 152 -11.22 -16.03 -22.86
C HIS A 152 -10.36 -16.99 -23.68
N LEU A 153 -9.86 -18.06 -23.08
CA LEU A 153 -9.11 -19.11 -23.78
C LEU A 153 -9.94 -19.77 -24.88
N ARG A 154 -11.25 -19.97 -24.65
CA ARG A 154 -12.17 -20.47 -25.68
C ARG A 154 -12.39 -19.44 -26.79
N GLN A 155 -12.49 -18.15 -26.46
CA GLN A 155 -12.67 -17.07 -27.44
C GLN A 155 -11.43 -16.87 -28.33
N LEU A 156 -10.22 -17.02 -27.77
CA LEU A 156 -8.97 -16.98 -28.54
C LEU A 156 -8.94 -18.06 -29.65
N ARG A 157 -9.58 -19.21 -29.42
CA ARG A 157 -9.70 -20.30 -30.38
C ARG A 157 -10.95 -20.23 -31.26
N ALA A 158 -11.97 -19.48 -30.85
CA ALA A 158 -13.24 -19.38 -31.57
C ALA A 158 -13.10 -18.62 -32.90
N LYS A 159 -13.92 -18.96 -33.89
CA LYS A 159 -14.04 -18.20 -35.15
C LYS A 159 -14.72 -16.84 -34.91
N PRO A 160 -14.44 -15.81 -35.73
CA PRO A 160 -15.15 -14.53 -35.68
C PRO A 160 -16.68 -14.72 -35.65
N PRO A 161 -17.45 -13.89 -34.93
CA PRO A 161 -18.89 -14.05 -34.76
C PRO A 161 -19.65 -14.02 -36.10
N ARG A 162 -20.90 -14.47 -36.11
CA ARG A 162 -21.73 -14.40 -37.33
C ARG A 162 -22.09 -12.95 -37.66
N THR A 163 -22.28 -12.69 -38.94
CA THR A 163 -22.76 -11.39 -39.46
C THR A 163 -24.19 -11.11 -38.98
N PRO A 164 -24.46 -9.97 -38.33
CA PRO A 164 -25.79 -9.59 -37.86
C PRO A 164 -26.80 -9.48 -39.01
N SER A 165 -28.08 -9.74 -38.74
CA SER A 165 -29.12 -9.64 -39.78
C SER A 165 -29.31 -8.21 -40.30
N ARG A 166 -29.28 -7.20 -39.41
CA ARG A 166 -29.49 -5.78 -39.73
C ARG A 166 -28.19 -4.98 -39.58
N LEU A 167 -27.47 -4.76 -40.69
CA LEU A 167 -26.21 -4.02 -40.69
C LEU A 167 -26.39 -2.50 -40.55
N THR A 168 -27.58 -1.98 -40.85
CA THR A 168 -27.94 -0.55 -40.76
C THR A 168 -27.84 0.05 -39.36
N ARG A 169 -27.78 -0.78 -38.31
CA ARG A 169 -27.67 -0.34 -36.90
C ARG A 169 -26.23 -0.14 -36.42
N PHE A 170 -25.26 -0.41 -37.28
CA PHE A 170 -23.84 -0.44 -36.92
C PHE A 170 -23.11 0.77 -37.48
N THR A 171 -22.05 1.18 -36.79
CA THR A 171 -21.27 2.38 -37.09
C THR A 171 -20.67 2.30 -38.49
N GLY A 172 -20.73 3.43 -39.21
CA GLY A 172 -20.15 3.55 -40.54
C GLY A 172 -20.86 2.75 -41.63
N TYR A 173 -22.08 2.23 -41.39
CA TYR A 173 -22.84 1.46 -42.38
C TYR A 173 -22.81 2.13 -43.76
N THR A 174 -22.24 1.42 -44.74
CA THR A 174 -22.08 1.89 -46.11
C THR A 174 -22.66 0.84 -47.04
N ARG A 175 -23.56 1.25 -47.95
CA ARG A 175 -24.18 0.40 -48.98
C ARG A 175 -23.79 0.93 -50.34
N LEU A 176 -23.23 0.07 -51.18
CA LEU A 176 -22.86 0.38 -52.57
C LEU A 176 -23.52 -0.63 -53.51
N GLU A 177 -24.05 -0.14 -54.61
CA GLU A 177 -24.59 -0.97 -55.70
C GLU A 177 -23.56 -0.98 -56.83
N LEU A 178 -23.06 -2.17 -57.18
CA LEU A 178 -21.97 -2.38 -58.12
C LEU A 178 -22.47 -3.19 -59.32
N PRO A 179 -22.91 -2.54 -60.41
CA PRO A 179 -23.38 -3.23 -61.61
C PRO A 179 -22.26 -4.03 -62.28
N GLY A 180 -22.49 -5.29 -62.61
CA GLY A 180 -21.50 -6.14 -63.29
C GLY A 180 -20.41 -6.72 -62.38
N ALA A 181 -20.46 -6.48 -61.07
CA ALA A 181 -19.50 -7.06 -60.13
C ALA A 181 -19.81 -8.53 -59.81
N GLN A 182 -18.78 -9.38 -59.87
CA GLN A 182 -18.90 -10.79 -59.48
C GLN A 182 -18.84 -10.90 -57.95
N ALA A 183 -19.93 -11.39 -57.34
CA ALA A 183 -20.07 -11.46 -55.88
C ALA A 183 -18.94 -12.25 -55.20
N ASP A 184 -18.49 -13.37 -55.79
CA ASP A 184 -17.42 -14.21 -55.24
C ASP A 184 -16.07 -13.50 -55.21
N SER A 185 -15.75 -12.73 -56.25
CA SER A 185 -14.50 -11.97 -56.35
C SER A 185 -14.41 -10.87 -55.28
N LEU A 186 -15.55 -10.23 -54.97
CA LEU A 186 -15.65 -9.20 -53.94
C LEU A 186 -15.48 -9.78 -52.53
N ILE A 187 -16.05 -10.95 -52.26
CA ILE A 187 -15.90 -11.65 -50.97
C ILE A 187 -14.45 -12.07 -50.74
N GLU A 188 -13.79 -12.64 -51.75
CA GLU A 188 -12.37 -13.02 -51.64
C GLU A 188 -11.47 -11.80 -51.45
N THR A 189 -11.75 -10.71 -52.17
CA THR A 189 -11.02 -9.44 -52.01
C THR A 189 -11.21 -8.85 -50.62
N ALA A 190 -12.45 -8.86 -50.11
CA ALA A 190 -12.77 -8.42 -48.75
C ALA A 190 -12.06 -9.26 -47.70
N HIS A 191 -12.08 -10.59 -47.84
CA HIS A 191 -11.39 -11.51 -46.93
C HIS A 191 -9.88 -11.24 -46.90
N ARG A 192 -9.25 -11.13 -48.07
CA ARG A 192 -7.81 -10.84 -48.19
C ARG A 192 -7.43 -9.47 -47.63
N SER A 193 -8.24 -8.44 -47.92
CA SER A 193 -8.03 -7.07 -47.42
C SER A 193 -8.07 -7.04 -45.89
N LEU A 194 -9.10 -7.65 -45.28
CA LEU A 194 -9.23 -7.72 -43.83
C LEU A 194 -8.10 -8.52 -43.17
N ARG A 195 -7.68 -9.63 -43.79
CA ARG A 195 -6.52 -10.42 -43.34
C ARG A 195 -5.21 -9.61 -43.35
N ARG A 196 -4.97 -8.81 -44.38
CA ARG A 196 -3.79 -7.92 -44.48
C ARG A 196 -3.78 -6.85 -43.40
N SER A 197 -4.94 -6.29 -43.06
CA SER A 197 -5.10 -5.33 -41.95
C SER A 197 -5.07 -5.98 -40.55
N ARG A 198 -4.54 -7.20 -40.44
CA ARG A 198 -4.39 -7.99 -39.20
C ARG A 198 -5.71 -8.38 -38.52
N TYR A 199 -6.82 -8.43 -39.25
CA TYR A 199 -8.06 -9.00 -38.74
C TYR A 199 -8.04 -10.53 -38.84
N ARG A 200 -8.68 -11.19 -37.87
CA ARG A 200 -9.13 -12.57 -38.00
C ARG A 200 -10.41 -12.52 -38.81
N ALA A 201 -10.42 -13.08 -40.02
CA ALA A 201 -11.55 -12.98 -40.94
C ALA A 201 -12.02 -14.38 -41.35
N GLU A 202 -13.33 -14.59 -41.37
CA GLU A 202 -13.99 -15.85 -41.77
C GLU A 202 -15.06 -15.55 -42.81
N VAL A 203 -15.03 -16.28 -43.92
CA VAL A 203 -16.07 -16.26 -44.95
C VAL A 203 -17.24 -17.14 -44.49
N ARG A 204 -18.47 -16.67 -44.68
CA ARG A 204 -19.70 -17.35 -44.25
C ARG A 204 -20.74 -17.28 -45.35
N GLU A 205 -21.43 -18.40 -45.55
CA GLU A 205 -22.64 -18.49 -46.36
C GLU A 205 -23.85 -17.95 -45.58
N GLU A 206 -24.65 -17.07 -46.20
CA GLU A 206 -25.92 -16.57 -45.67
C GLU A 206 -27.10 -17.01 -46.54
N LYS A 207 -28.33 -16.85 -46.05
CA LYS A 207 -29.55 -17.23 -46.79
C LYS A 207 -29.75 -16.48 -48.12
N ALA A 208 -29.13 -15.31 -48.28
CA ALA A 208 -29.34 -14.42 -49.42
C ALA A 208 -28.02 -13.85 -49.98
N GLY A 209 -26.91 -14.59 -49.81
CA GLY A 209 -25.58 -14.17 -50.28
C GLY A 209 -24.45 -14.67 -49.39
N ARG A 210 -23.28 -14.05 -49.49
CA ARG A 210 -22.08 -14.40 -48.71
C ARG A 210 -21.65 -13.22 -47.85
N SER A 211 -20.97 -13.48 -46.75
CA SER A 211 -20.39 -12.42 -45.91
C SER A 211 -19.02 -12.79 -45.35
N VAL A 212 -18.20 -11.78 -45.11
CA VAL A 212 -16.95 -11.87 -44.35
C VAL A 212 -17.18 -11.23 -43.00
N SER A 213 -17.00 -12.00 -41.93
CA SER A 213 -16.92 -11.44 -40.58
C SER A 213 -15.47 -11.37 -40.12
N ALA A 214 -15.07 -10.21 -39.64
CA ALA A 214 -13.73 -9.94 -39.19
C ALA A 214 -13.70 -9.35 -37.77
N GLU A 215 -12.71 -9.73 -36.98
CA GLU A 215 -12.48 -9.15 -35.65
C GLU A 215 -10.98 -8.86 -35.39
N ARG A 216 -10.73 -7.83 -34.59
CA ARG A 216 -9.40 -7.41 -34.11
C ARG A 216 -9.50 -6.88 -32.68
N GLY A 217 -8.40 -6.95 -31.93
CA GLY A 217 -8.30 -6.35 -30.59
C GLY A 217 -8.68 -7.27 -29.43
N LEU A 218 -8.51 -8.60 -29.57
CA LEU A 218 -8.61 -9.53 -28.43
C LEU A 218 -7.57 -9.27 -27.33
N LEU A 219 -6.50 -8.54 -27.66
CA LEU A 219 -5.52 -8.06 -26.69
C LEU A 219 -6.14 -7.15 -25.63
N ARG A 220 -7.20 -6.40 -25.94
CA ARG A 220 -7.94 -5.59 -24.95
C ARG A 220 -8.46 -6.45 -23.79
N GLU A 221 -9.10 -7.57 -24.13
CA GLU A 221 -9.68 -8.49 -23.14
C GLU A 221 -8.58 -9.27 -22.41
N THR A 222 -7.50 -9.60 -23.12
CA THR A 222 -6.29 -10.20 -22.53
C THR A 222 -5.65 -9.25 -21.52
N GLY A 223 -5.52 -7.96 -21.84
CA GLY A 223 -4.97 -6.94 -20.96
C GLY A 223 -5.80 -6.77 -19.70
N ASN A 224 -7.13 -6.67 -19.85
CA ASN A 224 -8.03 -6.61 -18.71
C ASN A 224 -7.88 -7.83 -17.79
N LEU A 225 -7.76 -9.03 -18.38
CA LEU A 225 -7.58 -10.26 -17.61
C LEU A 225 -6.21 -10.32 -16.93
N LEU A 226 -5.14 -9.94 -17.63
CA LEU A 226 -3.78 -9.84 -17.08
C LEU A 226 -3.72 -8.87 -15.91
N PHE A 227 -4.38 -7.71 -16.01
CA PHE A 227 -4.46 -6.74 -14.91
C PHE A 227 -5.05 -7.36 -13.65
N HIS A 228 -6.17 -8.07 -13.76
CA HIS A 228 -6.82 -8.70 -12.61
C HIS A 228 -5.99 -9.86 -12.04
N ILE A 229 -5.38 -10.70 -12.90
CA ILE A 229 -4.49 -11.79 -12.46
C ILE A 229 -3.28 -11.21 -11.75
N ALA A 230 -2.70 -10.14 -12.27
CA ALA A 230 -1.55 -9.47 -11.70
C ALA A 230 -1.88 -8.82 -10.35
N LEU A 231 -3.06 -8.24 -10.19
CA LEU A 231 -3.54 -7.74 -8.90
C LEU A 231 -3.63 -8.87 -7.86
N VAL A 232 -4.20 -10.02 -8.24
CA VAL A 232 -4.18 -11.21 -7.37
C VAL A 232 -2.75 -11.66 -7.09
N GLY A 233 -1.86 -11.62 -8.08
CA GLY A 233 -0.44 -11.91 -7.92
C GLY A 233 0.22 -11.03 -6.86
N VAL A 234 0.01 -9.72 -6.91
CA VAL A 234 0.50 -8.77 -5.87
C VAL A 234 -0.03 -9.17 -4.49
N LEU A 235 -1.32 -9.46 -4.37
CA LEU A 235 -1.92 -9.80 -3.07
C LEU A 235 -1.38 -11.12 -2.52
N VAL A 236 -1.24 -12.16 -3.36
CA VAL A 236 -0.66 -13.45 -2.96
C VAL A 236 0.81 -13.29 -2.58
N CYS A 237 1.59 -12.52 -3.35
CA CYS A 237 3.00 -12.29 -3.05
C CYS A 237 3.18 -11.45 -1.79
N ASN A 238 2.33 -10.45 -1.56
CA ASN A 238 2.35 -9.67 -0.32
C ASN A 238 2.01 -10.56 0.89
N ALA A 239 0.94 -11.36 0.81
CA ALA A 239 0.58 -12.30 1.88
C ALA A 239 1.71 -13.32 2.16
N GLY A 240 2.30 -13.91 1.11
CA GLY A 240 3.45 -14.81 1.24
C GLY A 240 4.67 -14.09 1.81
N GLY A 241 4.93 -12.86 1.37
CA GLY A 241 5.98 -11.97 1.88
C GLY A 241 5.84 -11.76 3.38
N THR A 242 4.71 -11.23 3.84
CA THR A 242 4.45 -10.97 5.27
C THR A 242 4.56 -12.21 6.15
N LEU A 243 4.22 -13.40 5.62
CA LEU A 243 4.34 -14.65 6.38
C LEU A 243 5.78 -15.15 6.48
N THR A 244 6.65 -14.86 5.51
CA THR A 244 8.02 -15.42 5.41
C THR A 244 9.12 -14.39 5.63
N SER A 245 8.79 -13.10 5.67
CA SER A 245 9.74 -12.02 5.86
C SER A 245 10.16 -11.86 7.31
N TYR A 246 11.31 -11.23 7.52
CA TYR A 246 11.68 -10.64 8.80
C TYR A 246 12.21 -9.22 8.60
N ARG A 247 12.14 -8.44 9.67
CA ARG A 247 12.70 -7.10 9.80
C ARG A 247 13.40 -7.02 11.15
N GLY A 248 14.70 -6.75 11.12
CA GLY A 248 15.51 -6.58 12.33
C GLY A 248 16.21 -5.24 12.34
N GLN A 249 16.31 -4.62 13.52
CA GLN A 249 17.05 -3.38 13.71
C GLN A 249 18.26 -3.63 14.59
N VAL A 250 19.38 -2.99 14.24
CA VAL A 250 20.63 -3.10 14.99
C VAL A 250 21.39 -1.79 14.97
N THR A 251 21.97 -1.42 16.09
CA THR A 251 22.86 -0.27 16.24
C THR A 251 24.30 -0.74 16.28
N VAL A 252 25.12 -0.27 15.34
CA VAL A 252 26.54 -0.65 15.24
C VAL A 252 27.40 0.59 15.41
N VAL A 253 28.33 0.54 16.37
CA VAL A 253 29.35 1.57 16.58
C VAL A 253 30.46 1.42 15.55
N GLU A 254 31.12 2.50 15.16
CA GLU A 254 32.31 2.47 14.30
C GLU A 254 33.39 1.51 14.84
N GLY A 255 33.96 0.71 13.94
CA GLY A 255 34.83 -0.42 14.24
C GLY A 255 34.10 -1.69 14.68
N GLY A 256 32.79 -1.61 14.96
CA GLY A 256 31.93 -2.71 15.36
C GLY A 256 31.51 -3.59 14.18
N GLY A 257 31.36 -4.88 14.44
CA GLY A 257 30.88 -5.87 13.49
C GLY A 257 29.46 -6.35 13.81
N PHE A 258 28.75 -6.76 12.77
CA PHE A 258 27.45 -7.40 12.84
C PHE A 258 27.47 -8.69 12.01
N ALA A 259 26.85 -9.74 12.53
CA ALA A 259 26.53 -10.95 11.78
C ALA A 259 25.02 -11.13 11.74
N ASN A 260 24.46 -11.52 10.59
CA ASN A 260 23.02 -11.73 10.45
C ASN A 260 22.56 -12.98 11.20
N SER A 261 22.39 -12.86 12.50
CA SER A 261 21.87 -13.88 13.41
C SER A 261 20.90 -13.25 14.40
N LEU A 262 19.90 -14.01 14.83
CA LEU A 262 18.80 -13.49 15.65
C LEU A 262 19.28 -12.78 16.94
N THR A 263 20.35 -13.28 17.55
CA THR A 263 20.91 -12.75 18.81
C THR A 263 21.69 -11.43 18.65
N GLN A 264 21.92 -10.97 17.42
CA GLN A 264 22.67 -9.73 17.14
C GLN A 264 21.75 -8.53 16.88
N TYR A 265 20.43 -8.73 16.88
CA TYR A 265 19.46 -7.66 16.67
C TYR A 265 18.99 -7.05 17.99
N ASP A 266 18.86 -5.72 18.01
CA ASP A 266 18.29 -4.98 19.14
C ASP A 266 16.76 -5.14 19.19
N SER A 267 16.13 -5.19 18.01
CA SER A 267 14.71 -5.49 17.84
C SER A 267 14.50 -6.38 16.61
N PHE A 268 13.53 -7.28 16.68
CA PHE A 268 13.28 -8.24 15.61
C PHE A 268 11.80 -8.56 15.48
N GLU A 269 11.27 -8.39 14.27
CA GLU A 269 9.91 -8.74 13.90
C GLU A 269 9.93 -9.75 12.76
N SER A 270 9.07 -10.77 12.84
CA SER A 270 9.02 -11.82 11.82
C SER A 270 7.61 -12.25 11.48
N GLY A 271 7.46 -12.77 10.27
CA GLY A 271 6.25 -13.45 9.82
C GLY A 271 6.02 -14.78 10.55
N ALA A 272 4.78 -15.27 10.51
CA ALA A 272 4.37 -16.49 11.21
C ALA A 272 5.02 -17.79 10.66
N TRP A 273 5.61 -17.75 9.45
CA TRP A 273 6.33 -18.85 8.81
C TRP A 273 7.83 -18.57 8.68
N PHE A 274 8.36 -17.64 9.48
CA PHE A 274 9.79 -17.42 9.59
C PHE A 274 10.50 -18.63 10.21
N ASP A 275 11.67 -18.95 9.67
CA ASP A 275 12.61 -19.93 10.22
C ASP A 275 14.00 -19.26 10.29
N GLU A 276 14.66 -19.34 11.45
CA GLU A 276 16.00 -18.79 11.66
C GLU A 276 17.03 -19.41 10.71
N ASN A 277 16.84 -20.67 10.33
CA ASN A 277 17.75 -21.37 9.42
C ASN A 277 17.69 -20.83 7.97
N ASP A 278 16.65 -20.08 7.62
CA ASP A 278 16.48 -19.47 6.30
C ASP A 278 17.05 -18.04 6.25
N MET A 279 17.64 -17.55 7.34
CA MET A 279 18.27 -16.24 7.38
C MET A 279 19.46 -16.18 6.41
N PRO A 280 19.54 -15.16 5.53
CA PRO A 280 20.66 -15.00 4.63
C PRO A 280 22.00 -14.81 5.36
N ASP A 281 23.00 -15.62 5.06
CA ASP A 281 24.31 -15.47 5.66
C ASP A 281 25.04 -14.22 5.14
N PHE A 282 25.27 -13.25 6.01
CA PHE A 282 26.19 -12.15 5.76
C PHE A 282 26.66 -11.53 7.07
N ARG A 283 27.78 -10.83 6.99
CA ARG A 283 28.31 -9.98 8.07
C ARG A 283 28.75 -8.64 7.50
N PHE A 284 28.74 -7.61 8.32
CA PHE A 284 29.37 -6.35 7.97
C PHE A 284 30.09 -5.72 9.16
N THR A 285 31.08 -4.89 8.87
CA THR A 285 31.73 -4.02 9.86
C THR A 285 31.44 -2.58 9.47
N LEU A 286 31.03 -1.75 10.42
CA LEU A 286 30.93 -0.31 10.22
C LEU A 286 32.32 0.29 10.33
N GLU A 287 32.87 0.82 9.24
CA GLU A 287 34.18 1.45 9.24
C GLU A 287 34.10 2.92 9.69
N ASP A 288 33.16 3.66 9.11
CA ASP A 288 33.03 5.11 9.29
C ASP A 288 31.59 5.55 9.06
N PHE A 289 31.11 6.50 9.87
CA PHE A 289 29.83 7.15 9.69
C PHE A 289 30.01 8.67 9.55
N ARG A 290 29.61 9.19 8.39
CA ARG A 290 29.76 10.61 8.05
C ARG A 290 28.38 11.26 7.93
N ALA A 291 28.16 12.26 8.76
CA ALA A 291 27.02 13.17 8.63
C ALA A 291 27.52 14.56 8.26
N THR A 292 26.85 15.24 7.34
CA THR A 292 27.12 16.64 7.04
C THR A 292 25.87 17.48 7.30
N TYR A 293 26.08 18.70 7.77
CA TYR A 293 25.02 19.63 8.15
C TYR A 293 25.27 21.00 7.55
N VAL A 294 24.22 21.80 7.41
CA VAL A 294 24.33 23.19 6.95
C VAL A 294 25.19 24.00 7.92
N GLN A 295 26.20 24.70 7.38
CA GLN A 295 27.10 25.56 8.15
C GLN A 295 26.67 27.04 8.12
N PRO A 296 27.13 27.86 9.09
CA PRO A 296 26.92 29.30 9.04
C PRO A 296 27.42 29.91 7.72
N GLY A 297 26.56 30.67 7.04
CA GLY A 297 26.86 31.31 5.76
C GLY A 297 26.47 30.50 4.52
N GLU A 298 26.03 29.26 4.68
CA GLU A 298 25.44 28.46 3.60
C GLU A 298 23.94 28.73 3.45
N ALA A 299 23.38 28.38 2.28
CA ALA A 299 21.95 28.45 2.04
C ALA A 299 21.21 27.31 2.78
N GLY A 300 20.43 27.65 3.80
CA GLY A 300 19.61 26.70 4.58
C GLY A 300 19.52 27.11 6.05
N ARG A 301 18.86 26.29 6.87
CA ARG A 301 18.88 26.48 8.32
C ARG A 301 20.12 25.81 8.90
N VAL A 302 20.95 26.55 9.64
CA VAL A 302 22.15 26.00 10.29
C VAL A 302 21.78 24.77 11.14
N GLY A 303 22.55 23.69 10.99
CA GLY A 303 22.32 22.40 11.66
C GLY A 303 21.36 21.46 10.92
N GLU A 304 20.74 21.89 9.82
CA GLU A 304 19.92 21.02 8.99
C GLU A 304 20.78 19.92 8.32
N PRO A 305 20.37 18.64 8.36
CA PRO A 305 21.12 17.56 7.71
C PRO A 305 21.21 17.69 6.19
N ARG A 306 22.38 17.38 5.63
CA ARG A 306 22.67 17.38 4.19
C ARG A 306 22.89 15.97 3.65
N SER A 307 23.71 15.18 4.34
CA SER A 307 23.99 13.80 4.00
C SER A 307 24.22 12.96 5.24
N PHE A 308 23.88 11.69 5.14
CA PHE A 308 24.27 10.64 6.06
C PHE A 308 24.80 9.47 5.24
N GLU A 309 26.04 9.08 5.51
CA GLU A 309 26.74 8.01 4.83
C GLU A 309 27.35 7.06 5.84
N ALA A 310 27.09 5.76 5.69
CA ALA A 310 27.70 4.71 6.49
C ALA A 310 28.57 3.83 5.58
N ASP A 311 29.88 3.85 5.79
CA ASP A 311 30.83 3.02 5.06
C ASP A 311 30.99 1.69 5.77
N VAL A 312 30.64 0.61 5.09
CA VAL A 312 30.64 -0.75 5.64
C VAL A 312 31.52 -1.68 4.82
N GLN A 313 32.20 -2.60 5.49
CA GLN A 313 32.83 -3.74 4.85
C GLN A 313 31.94 -4.97 4.98
N VAL A 314 31.35 -5.42 3.87
CA VAL A 314 30.43 -6.56 3.85
C VAL A 314 31.16 -7.83 3.44
N THR A 315 30.85 -8.94 4.10
CA THR A 315 31.25 -10.28 3.68
C THR A 315 30.03 -11.18 3.54
N THR A 316 29.94 -11.88 2.41
CA THR A 316 28.95 -12.94 2.15
C THR A 316 29.70 -14.26 1.92
N PRO A 317 29.15 -15.44 2.28
CA PRO A 317 29.84 -16.71 2.07
C PRO A 317 30.31 -16.92 0.64
N GLY A 318 31.58 -17.30 0.49
CA GLY A 318 32.19 -17.57 -0.81
C GLY A 318 32.54 -16.33 -1.66
N GLN A 319 32.41 -15.12 -1.10
CA GLN A 319 32.80 -13.86 -1.75
C GLN A 319 33.91 -13.15 -0.97
N GLU A 320 34.71 -12.35 -1.67
CA GLU A 320 35.68 -11.46 -1.05
C GLU A 320 34.95 -10.33 -0.29
N GLN A 321 35.64 -9.74 0.69
CA GLN A 321 35.11 -8.60 1.43
C GLN A 321 35.00 -7.39 0.51
N GLU A 322 33.83 -6.75 0.51
CA GLU A 322 33.56 -5.59 -0.34
C GLU A 322 33.24 -4.35 0.50
N SER A 323 33.87 -3.22 0.17
CA SER A 323 33.52 -1.92 0.75
C SER A 323 32.31 -1.33 0.02
N ARG A 324 31.30 -0.90 0.78
CA ARG A 324 30.04 -0.34 0.29
C ARG A 324 29.63 0.84 1.18
N THR A 325 28.93 1.81 0.59
CA THR A 325 28.41 2.97 1.32
C THR A 325 26.89 2.95 1.31
N LEU A 326 26.25 2.96 2.49
CA LEU A 326 24.82 3.17 2.64
C LEU A 326 24.52 4.66 2.74
N GLN A 327 23.43 5.11 2.11
CA GLN A 327 22.95 6.48 2.23
C GLN A 327 21.43 6.51 2.38
N VAL A 328 20.89 7.64 2.83
CA VAL A 328 19.43 7.87 2.81
C VAL A 328 18.90 7.68 1.38
N ASN A 329 17.89 6.83 1.21
CA ASN A 329 17.31 6.41 -0.09
C ASN A 329 18.26 5.63 -1.03
N LYS A 330 19.46 5.24 -0.58
CA LYS A 330 20.35 4.31 -1.30
C LYS A 330 20.68 3.13 -0.39
N PRO A 331 19.76 2.16 -0.24
CA PRO A 331 20.00 0.97 0.56
C PRO A 331 21.10 0.10 -0.05
N LEU A 332 21.71 -0.72 0.81
CA LEU A 332 22.62 -1.76 0.37
C LEU A 332 21.87 -3.08 0.25
N HIS A 333 21.96 -3.71 -0.92
CA HIS A 333 21.38 -5.03 -1.16
C HIS A 333 22.46 -6.09 -1.08
N VAL A 334 22.26 -7.06 -0.18
CA VAL A 334 23.04 -8.29 -0.11
C VAL A 334 22.17 -9.46 -0.61
N PRO A 335 22.75 -10.61 -0.99
CA PRO A 335 21.96 -11.75 -1.41
C PRO A 335 20.91 -12.14 -0.36
N GLY A 336 19.64 -11.90 -0.66
CA GLY A 336 18.53 -12.23 0.22
C GLY A 336 18.08 -11.11 1.16
N ALA A 337 18.87 -10.09 1.47
CA ALA A 337 18.47 -9.03 2.41
C ALA A 337 18.80 -7.63 1.90
N SER A 338 18.04 -6.65 2.39
CA SER A 338 18.24 -5.23 2.11
C SER A 338 18.50 -4.51 3.42
N MET A 339 19.56 -3.69 3.45
CA MET A 339 19.97 -2.91 4.61
C MET A 339 19.70 -1.43 4.35
N TYR A 340 19.01 -0.78 5.28
CA TYR A 340 18.65 0.63 5.23
C TYR A 340 19.27 1.37 6.40
N LEU A 341 19.68 2.62 6.18
CA LEU A 341 20.12 3.49 7.25
C LEU A 341 18.88 4.06 7.96
N LEU A 342 18.70 3.71 9.23
CA LEU A 342 17.55 4.10 10.05
C LEU A 342 17.84 5.32 10.91
N GLY A 343 19.03 5.36 11.52
CA GLY A 343 19.40 6.38 12.49
C GLY A 343 20.90 6.46 12.69
N ASN A 344 21.33 7.40 13.53
CA ASN A 344 22.72 7.59 13.90
C ASN A 344 22.82 8.35 15.22
N GLY A 345 24.03 8.38 15.76
CA GLY A 345 24.35 9.20 16.92
C GLY A 345 25.81 9.09 17.27
N TYR A 346 26.12 9.44 18.51
CA TYR A 346 27.47 9.43 19.04
C TYR A 346 27.63 8.36 20.11
N ALA A 347 28.82 7.78 20.15
CA ALA A 347 29.24 6.81 21.13
C ALA A 347 30.53 7.30 21.81
N PRO A 348 30.44 8.15 22.86
CA PRO A 348 31.59 8.53 23.64
C PRO A 348 32.18 7.28 24.32
N GLU A 349 33.50 7.18 24.29
CA GLU A 349 34.26 6.16 25.01
C GLU A 349 34.47 6.65 26.43
N ILE A 350 33.85 5.96 27.39
CA ILE A 350 33.87 6.32 28.81
C ILE A 350 34.48 5.16 29.58
N THR A 351 35.42 5.48 30.47
CA THR A 351 35.97 4.52 31.44
C THR A 351 35.60 4.96 32.86
N VAL A 352 35.16 4.00 33.67
CA VAL A 352 34.88 4.19 35.09
C VAL A 352 35.79 3.28 35.89
N THR A 353 36.54 3.88 36.80
CA THR A 353 37.40 3.20 37.76
C THR A 353 36.80 3.37 39.15
N ASP A 354 36.66 2.28 39.89
CA ASP A 354 36.15 2.32 41.26
C ASP A 354 37.22 2.83 42.27
N PRO A 355 36.82 3.12 43.53
CA PRO A 355 37.76 3.50 44.58
C PRO A 355 38.88 2.50 44.90
N GLU A 356 38.75 1.24 44.49
CA GLU A 356 39.80 0.23 44.63
C GLU A 356 40.85 0.31 43.51
N GLY A 357 40.61 1.14 42.49
CA GLY A 357 41.48 1.32 41.33
C GLY A 357 41.22 0.30 40.21
N THR A 358 40.07 -0.37 40.23
CA THR A 358 39.68 -1.36 39.21
C THR A 358 38.79 -0.70 38.16
N VAL A 359 39.05 -0.97 36.88
CA VAL A 359 38.13 -0.56 35.79
C VAL A 359 36.89 -1.44 35.84
N VAL A 360 35.75 -0.83 36.13
CA VAL A 360 34.47 -1.53 36.39
C VAL A 360 33.46 -1.37 35.26
N ALA A 361 33.68 -0.39 34.38
CA ALA A 361 32.96 -0.25 33.12
C ALA A 361 33.83 0.52 32.12
N GLU A 362 33.84 0.08 30.87
CA GLU A 362 34.59 0.69 29.78
C GLU A 362 33.85 0.51 28.46
N GLY A 363 33.95 1.49 27.57
CA GLY A 363 33.73 1.31 26.15
C GLY A 363 32.98 2.46 25.48
N PRO A 364 32.82 2.38 24.15
CA PRO A 364 31.95 3.31 23.44
C PRO A 364 30.50 3.05 23.85
N LEU A 365 29.88 4.06 24.46
CA LEU A 365 28.51 3.95 24.96
C LEU A 365 27.52 4.53 23.94
N ILE A 366 26.58 3.73 23.44
CA ILE A 366 25.50 4.23 22.58
C ILE A 366 24.65 5.24 23.36
N THR A 367 24.60 6.48 22.88
CA THR A 367 23.78 7.55 23.48
C THR A 367 22.39 7.63 22.83
N VAL A 368 21.40 8.10 23.58
CA VAL A 368 20.02 8.24 23.10
C VAL A 368 19.70 9.72 22.88
N PRO A 369 19.51 10.18 21.63
CA PRO A 369 19.14 11.57 21.35
C PRO A 369 17.80 11.95 21.99
N MET A 370 17.72 13.13 22.62
CA MET A 370 16.49 13.62 23.26
C MET A 370 15.41 14.12 22.27
N GLY A 371 15.65 13.96 20.96
CA GLY A 371 14.73 14.38 19.90
C GLY A 371 14.93 15.82 19.41
N ASP A 372 15.94 16.53 19.91
CA ASP A 372 16.34 17.83 19.38
C ASP A 372 17.25 17.71 18.15
N ILE A 373 17.28 18.76 17.33
CA ILE A 373 18.06 18.76 16.08
C ILE A 373 19.58 18.80 16.31
N ASN A 374 20.06 19.15 17.50
CA ASN A 374 21.48 19.31 17.81
C ASN A 374 22.07 18.08 18.52
N TYR A 375 21.33 16.97 18.60
CA TYR A 375 21.80 15.70 19.18
C TYR A 375 22.25 15.84 20.64
N THR A 376 21.52 16.61 21.46
CA THR A 376 21.67 16.48 22.91
C THR A 376 21.24 15.06 23.28
N SER A 377 22.19 14.25 23.76
CA SER A 377 21.97 12.81 23.88
C SER A 377 22.20 12.34 25.30
N GLN A 378 21.30 11.52 25.83
CA GLN A 378 21.41 10.96 27.17
C GLN A 378 22.49 9.87 27.20
N VAL A 379 23.22 9.84 28.31
CA VAL A 379 24.28 8.89 28.65
C VAL A 379 23.87 8.17 29.92
N VAL A 380 23.85 6.84 29.89
CA VAL A 380 23.68 5.98 31.06
C VAL A 380 24.66 4.81 30.96
N LEU A 381 25.58 4.72 31.92
CA LEU A 381 26.52 3.61 32.07
C LEU A 381 26.28 2.95 33.44
N LYS A 382 26.09 1.64 33.46
CA LYS A 382 25.85 0.85 34.67
C LYS A 382 27.05 -0.05 34.93
N ALA A 383 27.62 0.04 36.12
CA ALA A 383 28.75 -0.77 36.59
C ALA A 383 28.31 -1.60 37.81
N PRO A 384 27.64 -2.74 37.61
CA PRO A 384 27.16 -3.61 38.70
C PRO A 384 28.28 -4.24 39.51
N ASP A 385 29.47 -4.39 38.92
CA ASP A 385 30.62 -5.03 39.56
C ASP A 385 31.47 -4.05 40.40
N ALA A 386 31.13 -2.76 40.42
CA ALA A 386 31.86 -1.73 41.15
C ALA A 386 31.86 -1.98 42.67
N GLN A 387 33.00 -1.72 43.31
CA GLN A 387 33.17 -1.86 44.77
C GLN A 387 33.41 -0.50 45.44
N PRO A 388 32.92 -0.26 46.67
CA PRO A 388 32.13 -1.19 47.49
C PRO A 388 30.63 -1.25 47.13
N GLU A 389 30.13 -0.31 46.34
CA GLU A 389 28.73 -0.23 45.91
C GLU A 389 28.63 -0.14 44.38
N GLN A 390 27.54 -0.69 43.82
CA GLN A 390 27.30 -0.62 42.38
C GLN A 390 27.18 0.84 41.95
N THR A 391 27.73 1.15 40.77
CA THR A 391 27.87 2.53 40.30
C THR A 391 27.09 2.74 39.00
N ALA A 392 26.41 3.89 38.89
CA ALA A 392 25.83 4.37 37.64
C ALA A 392 26.37 5.76 37.29
N VAL A 393 26.75 5.95 36.04
CA VAL A 393 27.10 7.26 35.49
C VAL A 393 25.95 7.70 34.59
N VAL A 394 25.37 8.86 34.89
CA VAL A 394 24.19 9.39 34.19
C VAL A 394 24.47 10.81 33.77
N GLY A 395 24.04 11.18 32.56
CA GLY A 395 24.16 12.57 32.11
C GLY A 395 23.87 12.75 30.63
N PHE A 396 24.60 13.68 30.02
CA PHE A 396 24.41 14.04 28.62
C PHE A 396 25.75 14.10 27.87
N PHE A 397 25.72 13.60 26.63
CA PHE A 397 26.71 13.89 25.61
C PHE A 397 26.23 15.04 24.74
N LEU A 398 27.12 16.01 24.52
CA LEU A 398 26.85 17.22 23.76
C LEU A 398 27.91 17.34 22.63
N PRO A 399 27.55 17.17 21.34
CA PRO A 399 28.51 17.28 20.24
C PRO A 399 29.16 18.66 20.14
N THR A 400 28.37 19.71 20.29
CA THR A 400 28.84 21.09 20.49
C THR A 400 28.22 21.63 21.77
N GLY A 401 28.87 21.42 22.90
CA GLY A 401 28.26 21.56 24.22
C GLY A 401 28.26 22.97 24.82
N THR A 402 27.13 23.34 25.42
CA THR A 402 27.03 24.46 26.37
C THR A 402 26.32 23.99 27.65
N ILE A 403 26.79 24.46 28.80
CA ILE A 403 26.18 24.22 30.10
C ILE A 403 25.99 25.60 30.73
N ASP A 404 24.74 26.07 30.74
CA ASP A 404 24.35 27.39 31.23
C ASP A 404 23.15 27.27 32.20
N GLU A 405 22.48 28.38 32.52
CA GLU A 405 21.31 28.39 33.41
C GLU A 405 20.13 27.53 32.90
N GLN A 406 20.09 27.21 31.60
CA GLN A 406 19.09 26.31 31.02
C GLN A 406 19.50 24.83 31.08
N GLY A 407 20.68 24.52 31.62
CA GLY A 407 21.23 23.18 31.73
C GLY A 407 22.10 22.76 30.53
N PRO A 408 22.55 21.49 30.51
CA PRO A 408 23.38 20.94 29.44
C PRO A 408 22.58 20.82 28.12
N ARG A 409 23.06 21.46 27.05
CA ARG A 409 22.46 21.34 25.71
C ARG A 409 23.48 21.50 24.61
N SER A 410 23.20 20.95 23.44
CA SER A 410 24.05 21.17 22.27
C SER A 410 23.56 22.33 21.40
N LEU A 411 24.51 23.09 20.84
CA LEU A 411 24.26 24.22 19.94
C LEU A 411 24.28 23.82 18.46
N TYR A 412 24.93 22.71 18.11
CA TYR A 412 25.13 22.26 16.75
C TYR A 412 25.29 20.73 16.74
N PRO A 413 24.70 20.00 15.78
CA PRO A 413 24.69 18.54 15.77
C PRO A 413 26.05 17.88 15.51
N ASP A 414 26.99 18.59 14.90
CA ASP A 414 28.33 18.07 14.65
C ASP A 414 29.24 18.23 15.88
N ALA A 415 30.27 17.40 15.99
CA ALA A 415 31.15 17.34 17.15
C ALA A 415 32.26 18.43 17.12
N LEU A 416 31.87 19.71 17.17
CA LEU A 416 32.81 20.85 17.13
C LEU A 416 33.42 21.19 18.49
N ASP A 417 32.68 20.93 19.56
CA ASP A 417 33.11 21.14 20.95
C ASP A 417 32.50 20.05 21.84
N PRO A 418 32.95 18.78 21.67
CA PRO A 418 32.33 17.63 22.30
C PRO A 418 32.57 17.64 23.80
N GLN A 419 31.49 17.45 24.56
CA GLN A 419 31.51 17.48 26.02
C GLN A 419 30.60 16.41 26.61
N LEU A 420 31.02 15.88 27.76
CA LEU A 420 30.17 15.08 28.63
C LEU A 420 29.80 15.91 29.87
N ALA A 421 28.52 15.90 30.22
CA ALA A 421 27.98 16.49 31.43
C ALA A 421 27.38 15.35 32.28
N LEU A 422 28.13 14.87 33.28
CA LEU A 422 27.86 13.62 33.98
C LEU A 422 27.69 13.81 35.48
N THR A 423 26.96 12.89 36.08
CA THR A 423 26.85 12.70 37.51
C THR A 423 27.03 11.21 37.81
N VAL A 424 27.71 10.91 38.91
CA VAL A 424 27.92 9.54 39.38
C VAL A 424 26.99 9.26 40.57
N TYR A 425 26.38 8.09 40.54
CA TYR A 425 25.46 7.59 41.55
C TYR A 425 25.91 6.21 42.03
N GLN A 426 25.72 5.93 43.32
CA GLN A 426 26.01 4.64 43.94
C GLN A 426 24.78 4.09 44.67
N GLY A 427 24.62 2.77 44.66
CA GLY A 427 23.53 2.07 45.35
C GLY A 427 23.09 0.81 44.61
N ASP A 428 21.83 0.39 44.82
CA ASP A 428 21.26 -0.78 44.15
C ASP A 428 20.71 -0.41 42.77
N LEU A 429 21.31 -0.94 41.70
CA LEU A 429 20.89 -0.75 40.31
C LEU A 429 19.67 -1.60 39.93
N GLY A 430 19.21 -2.49 40.81
CA GLY A 430 18.08 -3.40 40.59
C GLY A 430 18.37 -4.56 39.62
N LEU A 431 19.64 -4.72 39.21
CA LEU A 431 20.07 -5.70 38.21
C LEU A 431 20.08 -7.14 38.76
N ASP A 432 20.23 -7.31 40.07
CA ASP A 432 20.29 -8.62 40.74
C ASP A 432 18.91 -9.28 40.92
N SER A 433 17.83 -8.53 40.66
CA SER A 433 16.44 -9.00 40.87
C SER A 433 15.95 -9.99 39.79
N GLY A 434 16.68 -10.14 38.69
CA GLY A 434 16.28 -10.97 37.54
C GLY A 434 15.13 -10.40 36.72
N VAL A 435 14.68 -9.18 37.00
CA VAL A 435 13.70 -8.45 36.20
C VAL A 435 14.44 -7.70 35.08
N PRO A 436 14.07 -7.89 33.80
CA PRO A 436 14.65 -7.12 32.70
C PRO A 436 14.48 -5.60 32.91
N GLN A 437 15.55 -4.85 32.71
CA GLN A 437 15.60 -3.39 32.86
C GLN A 437 16.02 -2.73 31.55
N ASN A 438 15.63 -1.47 31.35
CA ASN A 438 16.09 -0.67 30.22
C ASN A 438 17.61 -0.41 30.34
N ALA A 439 18.36 -0.61 29.26
CA ALA A 439 19.80 -0.36 29.23
C ALA A 439 20.14 1.15 29.27
N TYR A 440 19.25 2.01 28.76
CA TYR A 440 19.48 3.44 28.59
C TYR A 440 18.86 4.32 29.69
N GLU A 441 18.25 3.71 30.70
CA GLU A 441 17.61 4.40 31.82
C GLU A 441 18.03 3.74 33.13
N VAL A 442 18.03 4.50 34.21
CA VAL A 442 18.28 4.01 35.56
C VAL A 442 17.30 4.64 36.54
N ASP A 443 16.80 3.85 37.49
CA ASP A 443 15.99 4.35 38.58
C ASP A 443 16.90 5.04 39.60
N LEU A 444 16.80 6.37 39.70
CA LEU A 444 17.61 7.17 40.62
C LEU A 444 17.07 7.15 42.05
N THR A 445 15.88 6.60 42.31
CA THR A 445 15.26 6.64 43.66
C THR A 445 15.94 5.71 44.66
N THR A 446 16.66 4.69 44.18
CA THR A 446 17.43 3.73 44.97
C THR A 446 18.91 4.10 45.07
N LEU A 447 19.33 5.20 44.44
CA LEU A 447 20.72 5.59 44.32
C LEU A 447 21.01 6.91 45.02
N THR A 448 22.25 7.05 45.50
CA THR A 448 22.77 8.26 46.12
C THR A 448 23.82 8.89 45.21
N GLN A 449 23.71 10.19 44.97
CA GLN A 449 24.71 10.92 44.18
C GLN A 449 26.04 10.99 44.94
N VAL A 450 27.13 10.66 44.26
CA VAL A 450 28.49 10.82 44.80
C VAL A 450 28.88 12.31 44.71
N PRO A 451 29.24 12.96 45.84
CA PRO A 451 29.59 14.37 45.85
C PRO A 451 30.98 14.64 45.23
N GLY A 452 31.22 15.90 44.88
CA GLY A 452 32.56 16.36 44.51
C GLY A 452 33.50 16.45 45.73
N GLU A 453 34.77 16.81 45.51
CA GLU A 453 35.78 16.94 46.58
C GLU A 453 35.36 17.89 47.72
N ASP A 454 34.55 18.92 47.40
CA ASP A 454 34.05 19.89 48.38
C ASP A 454 32.83 19.38 49.19
N GLY A 455 32.30 18.19 48.88
CA GLY A 455 31.17 17.57 49.57
C GLY A 455 29.77 17.95 49.03
N ASP A 456 29.70 18.85 48.05
CA ASP A 456 28.46 19.27 47.39
C ASP A 456 28.13 18.39 46.16
N PRO A 457 26.85 18.32 45.72
CA PRO A 457 26.46 17.69 44.46
C PRO A 457 27.24 18.27 43.28
N VAL A 458 27.92 17.42 42.51
CA VAL A 458 28.76 17.83 41.39
C VAL A 458 28.14 17.42 40.06
N LEU A 459 28.17 18.35 39.08
CA LEU A 459 27.98 18.05 37.67
C LEU A 459 29.36 18.08 37.01
N ILE A 460 29.84 16.90 36.61
CA ILE A 460 31.15 16.71 36.01
C ILE A 460 31.09 17.13 34.55
N ARG A 461 31.99 18.03 34.14
CA ARG A 461 32.16 18.43 32.74
C ARG A 461 33.49 17.89 32.22
N LEU A 462 33.44 16.96 31.27
CA LEU A 462 34.62 16.36 30.64
C LEU A 462 34.71 16.72 29.16
N TYR A 463 35.92 17.01 28.70
CA TYR A 463 36.29 17.05 27.28
C TYR A 463 37.06 15.76 26.91
N PRO A 464 37.16 15.41 25.62
CA PRO A 464 37.93 14.23 25.21
C PRO A 464 39.36 14.26 25.73
N GLY A 465 39.83 13.13 26.25
CA GLY A 465 41.12 12.94 26.91
C GLY A 465 41.19 13.40 28.37
N GLN A 466 40.08 13.85 28.97
CA GLN A 466 40.04 14.26 30.38
C GLN A 466 39.47 13.18 31.30
N GLU A 467 39.92 13.24 32.54
CA GLU A 467 39.44 12.42 33.65
C GLU A 467 39.05 13.32 34.83
N TYR A 468 38.07 12.89 35.62
CA TYR A 468 37.67 13.53 36.87
C TYR A 468 37.63 12.50 38.00
N SER A 469 38.18 12.86 39.15
CA SER A 469 38.16 12.05 40.37
C SER A 469 37.14 12.59 41.36
N LEU A 470 36.30 11.71 41.92
CA LEU A 470 35.31 12.03 42.93
C LEU A 470 35.89 11.86 44.35
N ALA A 471 35.17 12.38 45.36
CA ALA A 471 35.64 12.42 46.75
C ALA A 471 35.82 11.01 47.37
N ASP A 472 35.13 10.02 46.85
CA ASP A 472 35.20 8.62 47.27
C ASP A 472 36.36 7.84 46.62
N GLY A 473 37.04 8.44 45.64
CA GLY A 473 38.11 7.80 44.86
C GLY A 473 37.67 7.25 43.50
N THR A 474 36.37 7.26 43.18
CA THR A 474 35.87 6.86 41.85
C THR A 474 36.43 7.82 40.79
N THR A 475 36.88 7.31 39.64
CA THR A 475 37.27 8.14 38.49
C THR A 475 36.41 7.87 37.27
N VAL A 476 36.11 8.92 36.51
CA VAL A 476 35.40 8.84 35.23
C VAL A 476 36.21 9.59 34.18
N SER A 477 36.52 8.93 33.07
CA SER A 477 37.23 9.52 31.93
C SER A 477 36.41 9.54 30.66
N PHE A 478 36.72 10.51 29.79
CA PHE A 478 36.21 10.60 28.43
C PHE A 478 37.35 10.33 27.46
N ASP A 479 37.51 9.09 27.02
CA ASP A 479 38.75 8.64 26.35
C ASP A 479 38.78 8.99 24.86
N GLY A 480 37.62 9.01 24.22
CA GLY A 480 37.49 9.18 22.77
C GLY A 480 36.05 9.28 22.32
N LEU A 481 35.84 9.57 21.05
CA LEU A 481 34.51 9.72 20.47
C LEU A 481 34.41 8.92 19.19
N LYS A 482 33.41 8.03 19.14
CA LYS A 482 32.98 7.35 17.93
C LYS A 482 31.58 7.77 17.56
N ARG A 483 31.16 7.42 16.36
CA ARG A 483 29.76 7.45 15.96
C ARG A 483 29.20 6.05 15.88
N PHE A 484 27.88 5.98 15.84
CA PHE A 484 27.17 4.75 15.53
C PHE A 484 26.16 5.01 14.41
N ALA A 485 25.82 3.94 13.70
CA ALA A 485 24.72 3.93 12.75
C ALA A 485 23.73 2.83 13.15
N ALA A 486 22.44 3.18 13.10
CA ALA A 486 21.36 2.22 13.25
C ALA A 486 20.92 1.75 11.86
N PHE A 487 20.85 0.44 11.69
CA PHE A 487 20.50 -0.24 10.46
C PHE A 487 19.16 -0.95 10.60
N ASP A 488 18.36 -0.88 9.56
CA ASP A 488 17.13 -1.66 9.41
C ASP A 488 17.37 -2.71 8.31
N ILE A 489 17.30 -3.99 8.68
CA ILE A 489 17.62 -5.12 7.81
C ILE A 489 16.34 -5.88 7.52
N VAL A 490 16.00 -5.96 6.23
CA VAL A 490 14.74 -6.54 5.76
C VAL A 490 15.02 -7.70 4.81
N HIS A 491 14.40 -8.84 5.08
CA HIS A 491 14.36 -9.99 4.18
C HIS A 491 12.94 -10.19 3.66
N ASN A 492 12.73 -10.11 2.35
CA ASN A 492 11.44 -10.41 1.72
C ASN A 492 11.62 -11.22 0.42
N PRO A 493 11.40 -12.55 0.46
CA PRO A 493 11.53 -13.42 -0.72
C PRO A 493 10.60 -13.05 -1.88
N PHE A 494 9.48 -12.38 -1.59
CA PHE A 494 8.43 -12.07 -2.56
C PHE A 494 8.57 -10.70 -3.21
N GLU A 495 9.52 -9.86 -2.78
CA GLU A 495 9.70 -8.49 -3.28
C GLU A 495 9.78 -8.44 -4.81
N ARG A 496 10.61 -9.29 -5.42
CA ARG A 496 10.75 -9.37 -6.88
C ARG A 496 9.45 -9.80 -7.58
N TRP A 497 8.70 -10.70 -6.97
CA TRP A 497 7.43 -11.18 -7.53
C TRP A 497 6.32 -10.13 -7.41
N ILE A 498 6.34 -9.32 -6.36
CA ILE A 498 5.48 -8.14 -6.22
C ILE A 498 5.77 -7.16 -7.35
N LEU A 499 7.05 -6.84 -7.61
CA LEU A 499 7.44 -5.94 -8.70
C LEU A 499 7.01 -6.48 -10.07
N ILE A 500 7.26 -7.75 -10.36
CA ILE A 500 6.83 -8.38 -11.62
C ILE A 500 5.30 -8.28 -11.76
N SER A 501 4.56 -8.62 -10.71
CA SER A 501 3.09 -8.53 -10.72
C SER A 501 2.62 -7.09 -10.96
N ALA A 502 3.22 -6.10 -10.30
CA ALA A 502 2.90 -4.69 -10.50
C ALA A 502 3.14 -4.25 -11.96
N LEU A 503 4.28 -4.63 -12.54
CA LEU A 503 4.60 -4.31 -13.94
C LEU A 503 3.62 -4.98 -14.93
N VAL A 504 3.25 -6.23 -14.69
CA VAL A 504 2.22 -6.93 -15.49
C VAL A 504 0.86 -6.27 -15.33
N ALA A 505 0.51 -5.78 -14.14
CA ALA A 505 -0.73 -5.04 -13.93
C ALA A 505 -0.76 -3.76 -14.77
N VAL A 506 0.31 -2.95 -14.72
CA VAL A 506 0.44 -1.73 -15.53
C VAL A 506 0.37 -2.06 -17.02
N GLY A 507 1.13 -3.05 -17.50
CA GLY A 507 1.10 -3.48 -18.89
C GLY A 507 -0.28 -3.99 -19.33
N GLY A 508 -0.97 -4.74 -18.48
CA GLY A 508 -2.33 -5.22 -18.70
C GLY A 508 -3.35 -4.07 -18.79
N LEU A 509 -3.21 -3.06 -17.93
CA LEU A 509 -4.04 -1.86 -17.95
C LEU A 509 -3.84 -1.06 -19.23
N ILE A 510 -2.59 -0.80 -19.64
CA ILE A 510 -2.26 -0.11 -20.90
C ILE A 510 -2.89 -0.86 -22.07
N LEU A 511 -2.72 -2.18 -22.14
CA LEU A 511 -3.29 -3.00 -23.20
C LEU A 511 -4.83 -2.99 -23.22
N SER A 512 -5.45 -2.96 -22.04
CA SER A 512 -6.91 -2.88 -21.87
C SER A 512 -7.48 -1.54 -22.29
N LEU A 513 -6.76 -0.43 -22.09
CA LEU A 513 -7.25 0.91 -22.41
C LEU A 513 -6.99 1.28 -23.88
N PHE A 514 -5.76 1.07 -24.35
CA PHE A 514 -5.30 1.58 -25.66
C PHE A 514 -5.55 0.66 -26.84
N VAL A 515 -5.91 -0.62 -26.63
CA VAL A 515 -6.29 -1.50 -27.75
C VAL A 515 -7.80 -1.43 -27.99
N PRO A 516 -8.25 -0.89 -29.15
CA PRO A 516 -9.66 -0.93 -29.51
C PRO A 516 -10.07 -2.34 -29.96
N ARG A 517 -11.23 -2.80 -29.49
CA ARG A 517 -11.85 -4.04 -29.98
C ARG A 517 -12.80 -3.70 -31.12
N ARG A 518 -12.45 -4.12 -32.33
CA ARG A 518 -13.21 -3.84 -33.57
C ARG A 518 -13.77 -5.13 -34.16
N ARG A 519 -15.00 -5.05 -34.66
CA ARG A 519 -15.62 -6.05 -35.54
C ARG A 519 -16.03 -5.37 -36.82
N LEU A 520 -15.76 -6.00 -37.94
CA LEU A 520 -16.15 -5.54 -39.26
C LEU A 520 -16.94 -6.65 -39.96
N TRP A 521 -17.93 -6.25 -40.73
CA TRP A 521 -18.70 -7.14 -41.56
C TRP A 521 -18.80 -6.58 -42.96
N VAL A 522 -18.54 -7.46 -43.92
CA VAL A 522 -18.75 -7.20 -45.34
C VAL A 522 -19.76 -8.23 -45.83
N ARG A 523 -20.84 -7.79 -46.44
CA ARG A 523 -21.88 -8.66 -47.00
C ARG A 523 -22.08 -8.32 -48.46
N VAL A 524 -22.15 -9.35 -49.29
CA VAL A 524 -22.36 -9.24 -50.73
C VAL A 524 -23.58 -10.05 -51.12
N ARG A 525 -24.50 -9.42 -51.83
CA ARG A 525 -25.74 -10.04 -52.32
C ARG A 525 -26.00 -9.65 -53.76
N GLU A 526 -26.52 -10.58 -54.54
CA GLU A 526 -26.98 -10.28 -55.90
C GLU A 526 -28.48 -9.96 -55.84
N GLN A 527 -28.86 -8.79 -56.36
CA GLN A 527 -30.25 -8.34 -56.39
C GLN A 527 -30.55 -7.70 -57.75
N GLY A 528 -31.46 -8.31 -58.51
CA GLY A 528 -31.96 -7.73 -59.76
C GLY A 528 -30.90 -7.48 -60.83
N GLY A 529 -29.83 -8.28 -60.88
CA GLY A 529 -28.71 -8.11 -61.83
C GLY A 529 -27.59 -7.17 -61.35
N THR A 530 -27.73 -6.59 -60.16
CA THR A 530 -26.72 -5.72 -59.53
C THR A 530 -26.19 -6.38 -58.26
N THR A 531 -24.89 -6.23 -58.00
CA THR A 531 -24.28 -6.74 -56.77
C THR A 531 -24.28 -5.66 -55.70
N VAL A 532 -24.90 -5.93 -54.56
CA VAL A 532 -25.02 -5.02 -53.43
C VAL A 532 -23.94 -5.36 -52.39
N LEU A 533 -23.06 -4.40 -52.12
CA LEU A 533 -22.03 -4.46 -51.09
C LEU A 533 -22.50 -3.67 -49.85
N GLU A 534 -22.59 -4.34 -48.71
CA GLU A 534 -22.85 -3.73 -47.41
C GLU A 534 -21.63 -3.89 -46.50
N VAL A 535 -21.11 -2.78 -45.98
CA VAL A 535 -20.00 -2.77 -45.01
C VAL A 535 -20.44 -2.08 -43.73
N ALA A 536 -20.15 -2.67 -42.58
CA ALA A 536 -20.44 -2.05 -41.29
C ALA A 536 -19.42 -2.43 -40.22
N GLY A 537 -19.29 -1.59 -39.20
CA GLY A 537 -18.38 -1.81 -38.08
C GLY A 537 -19.04 -1.72 -36.70
N LEU A 538 -18.47 -2.42 -35.74
CA LEU A 538 -18.79 -2.28 -34.32
C LEU A 538 -17.50 -2.18 -33.52
N ALA A 539 -17.35 -1.11 -32.76
CA ALA A 539 -16.40 -1.03 -31.66
C ALA A 539 -17.15 -1.15 -30.34
N ARG A 540 -16.52 -1.78 -29.35
CA ARG A 540 -17.07 -1.89 -27.98
C ARG A 540 -16.77 -0.65 -27.13
N SER A 541 -15.96 0.26 -27.66
CA SER A 541 -15.53 1.52 -27.06
C SER A 541 -15.71 2.62 -28.11
N ASP A 542 -15.79 3.89 -27.69
CA ASP A 542 -15.82 5.01 -28.63
C ASP A 542 -14.51 5.04 -29.41
N ASP A 543 -14.60 4.65 -30.67
CA ASP A 543 -13.48 4.58 -31.61
C ASP A 543 -13.79 5.56 -32.74
N PRO A 544 -13.29 6.80 -32.67
CA PRO A 544 -13.67 7.85 -33.62
C PRO A 544 -13.24 7.51 -35.06
N ALA A 545 -12.18 6.72 -35.22
CA ALA A 545 -11.67 6.32 -36.53
C ALA A 545 -12.49 5.19 -37.19
N LEU A 546 -13.37 4.50 -36.46
CA LEU A 546 -14.09 3.33 -36.98
C LEU A 546 -14.99 3.67 -38.18
N ALA A 547 -15.71 4.80 -38.12
CA ALA A 547 -16.63 5.18 -39.18
C ALA A 547 -15.89 5.43 -40.51
N ASP A 548 -14.75 6.11 -40.45
CA ASP A 548 -13.92 6.42 -41.61
C ASP A 548 -13.23 5.16 -42.14
N ASP A 549 -12.76 4.27 -41.25
CA ASP A 549 -12.19 2.98 -41.63
C ASP A 549 -13.19 2.09 -42.39
N VAL A 550 -14.47 2.11 -41.98
CA VAL A 550 -15.55 1.38 -42.66
C VAL A 550 -15.81 1.96 -44.05
N LYS A 551 -15.91 3.29 -44.18
CA LYS A 551 -16.09 3.96 -45.48
C LYS A 551 -14.90 3.69 -46.40
N ALA A 552 -13.68 3.85 -45.90
CA ALA A 552 -12.45 3.58 -46.64
C ALA A 552 -12.36 2.12 -47.08
N LEU A 553 -12.84 1.17 -46.26
CA LEU A 553 -12.93 -0.24 -46.67
C LEU A 553 -13.94 -0.43 -47.80
N ALA A 554 -15.12 0.21 -47.73
CA ALA A 554 -16.12 0.14 -48.80
C ALA A 554 -15.58 0.72 -50.12
N SER A 555 -14.95 1.90 -50.08
CA SER A 555 -14.34 2.54 -51.25
C SER A 555 -13.23 1.68 -51.88
N ARG A 556 -12.32 1.12 -51.05
CA ARG A 556 -11.28 0.22 -51.57
C ARG A 556 -11.85 -1.02 -52.25
N LEU A 557 -12.99 -1.54 -51.78
CA LEU A 557 -13.62 -2.72 -52.37
C LEU A 557 -14.34 -2.40 -53.68
N SER A 558 -14.87 -1.17 -53.86
CA SER A 558 -15.42 -0.73 -55.15
C SER A 558 -14.34 -0.41 -56.18
N GLU A 559 -13.23 0.23 -55.78
CA GLU A 559 -12.14 0.60 -56.70
C GLU A 559 -11.44 -0.63 -57.32
N VAL A 560 -11.29 -1.71 -56.54
CA VAL A 560 -10.74 -2.98 -57.04
C VAL A 560 -11.66 -3.62 -58.09
N HIS A 561 -12.97 -3.34 -58.04
CA HIS A 561 -13.93 -3.80 -59.05
C HIS A 561 -13.84 -2.99 -60.35
N ASP A 562 -13.63 -1.67 -60.27
CA ASP A 562 -13.53 -0.77 -61.43
C ASP A 562 -12.21 -0.91 -62.23
N GLY A 563 -11.37 -1.90 -61.90
CA GLY A 563 -10.17 -2.25 -62.67
C GLY A 563 -8.94 -1.39 -62.40
N GLN A 564 -8.98 -0.47 -61.42
CA GLN A 564 -7.80 0.27 -60.98
C GLN A 564 -7.03 -0.55 -59.93
N ARG A 565 -5.86 -1.10 -60.30
CA ARG A 565 -4.90 -1.62 -59.30
C ARG A 565 -4.31 -0.45 -58.50
N LEU A 566 -4.48 -0.47 -57.18
CA LEU A 566 -3.77 0.46 -56.29
C LEU A 566 -2.31 0.03 -56.05
N PRO A 567 -1.38 0.98 -55.83
CA PRO A 567 -0.01 0.70 -55.39
C PRO A 567 0.01 0.18 -53.93
N ASP A 568 0.96 -0.69 -53.60
CA ASP A 568 1.22 -1.14 -52.23
C ASP A 568 1.58 0.05 -51.32
N ALA A 569 0.65 0.51 -50.49
CA ALA A 569 0.92 1.53 -49.48
C ALA A 569 1.03 0.90 -48.08
N ALA A 570 2.19 1.07 -47.47
CA ALA A 570 2.54 0.71 -46.09
C ALA A 570 1.64 1.43 -45.06
N PRO A 571 1.50 0.91 -43.83
CA PRO A 571 0.65 1.54 -42.80
C PRO A 571 1.20 2.92 -42.44
N SER A 572 0.34 3.94 -42.51
CA SER A 572 0.65 5.30 -42.07
C SER A 572 0.99 5.32 -40.58
N GLY A 573 2.19 5.81 -40.28
CA GLY A 573 2.61 6.23 -38.96
C GLY A 573 1.86 7.48 -38.49
N HIS A 574 1.96 7.73 -37.19
CA HIS A 574 1.38 8.84 -36.44
C HIS A 574 1.50 10.22 -37.10
N PRO A 575 0.58 11.16 -36.81
CA PRO A 575 0.76 12.56 -37.22
C PRO A 575 1.92 13.17 -36.42
N GLU A 576 2.97 13.54 -37.13
CA GLU A 576 4.03 14.44 -36.67
C GLU A 576 3.42 15.81 -36.35
N ALA A 577 3.78 16.36 -35.20
CA ALA A 577 3.40 17.70 -34.79
C ALA A 577 4.10 18.73 -35.67
N ASP A 578 3.32 19.67 -36.20
CA ASP A 578 3.77 20.83 -36.96
C ASP A 578 4.80 21.64 -36.16
N ALA A 579 6.03 21.68 -36.67
CA ALA A 579 7.05 22.65 -36.30
C ALA A 579 7.48 23.40 -37.57
N SER A 580 6.70 24.40 -37.97
CA SER A 580 7.15 25.45 -38.90
C SER A 580 7.30 26.76 -38.14
N GLY A 581 8.55 27.13 -37.86
CA GLY A 581 8.90 28.43 -37.32
C GLY A 581 8.61 29.58 -38.29
N GLY A 582 8.24 30.73 -37.72
CA GLY A 582 8.34 32.06 -38.32
C GLY A 582 9.08 33.00 -37.34
N PRO A 583 9.80 34.03 -37.82
CA PRO A 583 10.90 34.63 -37.06
C PRO A 583 10.56 35.93 -36.29
N ARG A 584 11.31 36.10 -35.18
CA ARG A 584 11.90 37.33 -34.59
C ARG A 584 11.12 38.26 -33.64
N GLU A 585 11.94 38.84 -32.73
CA GLU A 585 11.74 39.95 -31.76
C GLU A 585 11.02 39.55 -30.46
N GLY A 586 11.47 39.81 -29.23
CA GLY A 586 12.47 40.71 -28.63
C GLY A 586 11.89 41.24 -27.30
N SER A 587 12.73 41.55 -26.30
CA SER A 587 12.46 42.09 -24.93
C SER A 587 12.21 41.04 -23.82
N ALA A 588 13.10 40.84 -22.84
CA ALA A 588 13.58 41.70 -21.74
C ALA A 588 12.62 41.76 -20.54
N GLN A 589 12.83 40.89 -19.55
CA GLN A 589 13.06 41.17 -18.11
C GLN A 589 13.25 39.86 -17.35
#